data_AF-A0A6A6M1P8-F1
#
_entry.id   AF-A0A6A6M1P8-F1
#
_cell.length_a   1.000
_cell.length_b   1.000
_cell.length_c   1.000
_cell.angle_alpha   90.00
_cell.angle_beta   90.00
_cell.angle_gamma   90.00
#
_symmetry.space_group_name_H-M   'P 1'
#
loop_
_entity.id
_entity.type
_entity.pdbx_description
1 polymer ?
#
loop_
_entity_poly.entity_id
_entity_poly.type
_entity_poly.pdbx_seq_one_letter_code
_entity_poly.pdbx_strand_id
1 'polypeptide(L)'
;MKMSPVFPENRLQIGQELTRGLGAGGNPEIGMNAAKESKEAIEEALYGSDMVFVTAGMGGGTGTGGAPVIAGVAKTMVTEAFNLADDILRQGVRGISDIITIPGLVNVDFADVRAIMANAGSSLMGIGTATGKTRARDAALNAIQSPLLDIGIERATGIVWNITGGSDLTLFEVSITLIATGFKRQEENEGRPLQASQLSPGDVTFGINRRPSFYRRRFCGDS
;
A
#
# COMPACT_ATOMS: atom_id res chain seq x y z
N MET A 1 0.94 39.37 -33.19
CA MET A 1 0.97 37.91 -32.93
C MET A 1 -0.02 37.61 -31.82
N LYS A 2 -1.10 36.86 -32.09
CA LYS A 2 -1.96 36.34 -31.01
C LYS A 2 -1.17 35.24 -30.30
N MET A 3 -0.84 35.44 -29.02
CA MET A 3 -0.35 34.35 -28.18
C MET A 3 -1.42 33.25 -28.13
N SER A 4 -1.00 31.99 -28.29
CA SER A 4 -1.88 30.84 -28.05
C SER A 4 -2.42 30.91 -26.62
N PRO A 5 -3.71 30.61 -26.40
CA PRO A 5 -4.34 30.67 -25.07
C PRO A 5 -3.80 29.61 -24.10
N VAL A 6 -2.92 28.72 -24.55
CA VAL A 6 -2.32 27.66 -23.74
C VAL A 6 -0.97 28.13 -23.19
N PHE A 7 -0.79 28.06 -21.87
CA PHE A 7 0.48 28.39 -21.22
C PHE A 7 1.61 27.46 -21.69
N PRO A 8 2.87 27.94 -21.81
CA PRO A 8 3.99 27.14 -22.32
C PRO A 8 4.22 25.82 -21.60
N GLU A 9 4.03 25.77 -20.28
CA GLU A 9 4.15 24.59 -19.43
C GLU A 9 3.12 23.49 -19.76
N ASN A 10 2.00 23.85 -20.38
CA ASN A 10 0.94 22.92 -20.78
C ASN A 10 1.04 22.53 -22.27
N ARG A 11 2.19 22.78 -22.91
CA ARG A 11 2.43 22.43 -24.31
C ARG A 11 3.40 21.27 -24.39
N LEU A 12 2.92 20.14 -24.88
CA LEU A 12 3.73 18.99 -25.19
C LEU A 12 4.03 18.93 -26.69
N GLN A 13 5.31 18.93 -27.06
CA GLN A 13 5.74 18.65 -28.42
C GLN A 13 5.95 17.15 -28.61
N ILE A 14 5.35 16.58 -29.66
CA ILE A 14 5.46 15.15 -29.97
C ILE A 14 6.22 14.90 -31.28
N GLY A 15 6.87 13.74 -31.38
CA GLY A 15 7.64 13.34 -32.56
C GLY A 15 8.78 14.30 -32.88
N GLN A 16 9.56 14.70 -31.87
CA GLN A 16 10.64 15.66 -32.04
C GLN A 16 11.75 15.07 -32.90
N GLU A 17 12.05 13.79 -32.74
CA GLU A 17 13.05 13.10 -33.56
C GLU A 17 12.50 12.83 -34.97
N LEU A 18 11.24 12.36 -35.05
CA LEU A 18 10.60 11.99 -36.31
C LEU A 18 10.32 13.19 -37.23
N THR A 19 9.79 14.28 -36.68
CA THR A 19 9.30 15.42 -37.47
C THR A 19 10.23 16.62 -37.43
N ARG A 20 11.19 16.67 -36.50
CA ARG A 20 12.08 17.82 -36.26
C ARG A 20 11.31 19.13 -36.04
N GLY A 21 10.09 19.03 -35.49
CA GLY A 21 9.19 20.16 -35.26
C GLY A 21 8.47 20.69 -36.50
N LEU A 22 8.55 20.01 -37.65
CA LEU A 22 7.88 20.41 -38.90
C LEU A 22 6.43 19.90 -39.00
N GLY A 23 6.04 18.98 -38.12
CA GLY A 23 4.71 18.36 -38.12
C GLY A 23 4.58 17.18 -39.07
N ALA A 24 3.37 16.61 -39.16
CA ALA A 24 3.12 15.34 -39.85
C ALA A 24 2.87 15.47 -41.37
N GLY A 25 2.86 16.69 -41.93
CA GLY A 25 2.69 16.92 -43.37
C GLY A 25 1.40 16.37 -43.98
N GLY A 26 0.32 16.26 -43.19
CA GLY A 26 -0.95 15.68 -43.64
C GLY A 26 -1.00 14.14 -43.61
N ASN A 27 0.10 13.46 -43.27
CA ASN A 27 0.15 12.00 -43.18
C ASN A 27 -0.25 11.51 -41.77
N PRO A 28 -1.35 10.75 -41.61
CA PRO A 28 -1.77 10.20 -40.32
C PRO A 28 -0.76 9.24 -39.68
N GLU A 29 -0.02 8.46 -40.48
CA GLU A 29 0.95 7.51 -39.93
C GLU A 29 2.09 8.23 -39.20
N ILE A 30 2.55 9.37 -39.73
CA ILE A 30 3.56 10.20 -39.07
C ILE A 30 3.01 10.75 -37.76
N GLY A 31 1.75 11.20 -37.74
CA GLY A 31 1.09 11.66 -36.51
C GLY A 31 0.97 10.58 -35.44
N MET A 32 0.60 9.36 -35.84
CA MET A 32 0.53 8.20 -34.96
C MET A 32 1.91 7.83 -34.40
N ASN A 33 2.93 7.76 -35.25
CA ASN A 33 4.29 7.40 -34.83
C ASN A 33 4.92 8.47 -33.94
N ALA A 34 4.66 9.75 -34.21
CA ALA A 34 5.06 10.86 -33.35
C ALA A 34 4.45 10.74 -31.94
N ALA A 35 3.17 10.37 -31.83
CA ALA A 35 2.53 10.15 -30.54
C ALA A 35 3.08 8.90 -29.82
N LYS A 36 3.42 7.83 -30.55
CA LYS A 36 4.05 6.63 -29.98
C LYS A 36 5.46 6.89 -29.46
N GLU A 37 6.26 7.66 -30.21
CA GLU A 37 7.61 8.09 -29.81
C GLU A 37 7.55 8.84 -28.47
N SER A 38 6.56 9.72 -28.30
CA SER A 38 6.42 10.58 -27.14
C SER A 38 5.48 10.03 -26.06
N LYS A 39 5.28 8.70 -25.99
CA LYS A 39 4.32 8.08 -25.07
C LYS A 39 4.56 8.45 -23.60
N GLU A 40 5.81 8.37 -23.14
CA GLU A 40 6.17 8.67 -21.74
C GLU A 40 5.83 10.12 -21.36
N ALA A 41 6.13 11.08 -22.24
CA ALA A 41 5.81 12.48 -22.01
C ALA A 41 4.29 12.75 -22.05
N ILE A 42 3.53 11.98 -22.84
CA ILE A 42 2.06 12.02 -22.82
C ILE A 42 1.54 11.48 -21.49
N GLU A 43 2.08 10.37 -20.98
CA GLU A 43 1.70 9.79 -19.68
C GLU A 43 1.97 10.78 -18.53
N GLU A 44 3.14 11.41 -18.51
CA GLU A 44 3.48 12.43 -17.53
C GLU A 44 2.53 13.63 -17.60
N ALA A 45 2.22 14.13 -18.81
CA ALA A 45 1.30 15.25 -18.99
C ALA A 45 -0.15 14.92 -18.58
N LEU A 46 -0.55 13.65 -18.62
CA LEU A 46 -1.87 13.18 -18.20
C LEU A 46 -1.93 12.79 -16.72
N TYR A 47 -0.78 12.66 -16.04
CA TYR A 47 -0.72 12.22 -14.66
C TYR A 47 -1.53 13.13 -13.73
N GLY A 48 -2.37 12.53 -12.88
CA GLY A 48 -3.24 13.25 -11.96
C GLY A 48 -4.52 13.82 -12.58
N SER A 49 -4.81 13.55 -13.86
CA SER A 49 -6.06 13.96 -14.50
C SER A 49 -7.22 13.03 -14.12
N ASP A 50 -8.30 13.58 -13.56
CA ASP A 50 -9.55 12.84 -13.31
C ASP A 50 -10.32 12.55 -14.61
N MET A 51 -10.24 13.48 -15.57
CA MET A 51 -10.98 13.43 -16.82
C MET A 51 -10.16 14.03 -17.96
N VAL A 52 -10.03 13.28 -19.06
CA VAL A 52 -9.26 13.67 -20.24
C VAL A 52 -10.21 13.85 -21.43
N PHE A 53 -10.22 15.05 -22.01
CA PHE A 53 -10.91 15.33 -23.27
C PHE A 53 -9.91 15.37 -24.41
N VAL A 54 -10.03 14.44 -25.36
CA VAL A 54 -9.21 14.44 -26.57
C VAL A 54 -9.99 15.09 -27.71
N THR A 55 -9.53 16.26 -28.14
CA THR A 55 -10.08 16.98 -29.28
C THR A 55 -9.06 17.06 -30.41
N ALA A 56 -9.47 16.67 -31.62
CA ALA A 56 -8.64 16.74 -32.80
C ALA A 56 -9.49 16.99 -34.05
N GLY A 57 -9.00 17.84 -34.94
CA GLY A 57 -9.56 17.97 -36.28
C GLY A 57 -9.20 16.75 -37.13
N MET A 58 -10.20 16.09 -37.70
CA MET A 58 -10.02 14.98 -38.62
C MET A 58 -9.58 15.49 -40.00
N GLY A 59 -8.75 14.70 -40.70
CA GLY A 59 -8.31 14.97 -42.08
C GLY A 59 -6.87 15.48 -42.21
N GLY A 60 -6.23 15.90 -41.11
CA GLY A 60 -4.79 16.17 -41.07
C GLY A 60 -3.94 14.95 -40.70
N GLY A 61 -2.64 15.14 -40.51
CA GLY A 61 -1.73 14.07 -40.07
C GLY A 61 -1.70 13.87 -38.54
N THR A 62 -1.28 14.91 -37.82
CA THR A 62 -1.04 14.84 -36.36
C THR A 62 -2.31 14.53 -35.56
N GLY A 63 -3.41 15.25 -35.82
CA GLY A 63 -4.68 15.04 -35.12
C GLY A 63 -5.26 13.65 -35.40
N THR A 64 -5.42 13.29 -36.67
CA THR A 64 -6.01 12.02 -37.09
C THR A 64 -5.22 10.81 -36.58
N GLY A 65 -3.88 10.85 -36.65
CA GLY A 65 -3.04 9.73 -36.23
C GLY A 65 -2.70 9.71 -34.75
N GLY A 66 -2.48 10.89 -34.15
CA GLY A 66 -2.03 11.02 -32.76
C GLY A 66 -3.16 10.95 -31.74
N ALA A 67 -4.36 11.47 -32.05
CA ALA A 67 -5.47 11.49 -31.10
C ALA A 67 -5.90 10.09 -30.62
N PRO A 68 -6.01 9.05 -31.48
CA PRO A 68 -6.31 7.69 -31.02
C PRO A 68 -5.24 7.12 -30.09
N VAL A 69 -3.97 7.46 -30.30
CA VAL A 69 -2.86 7.01 -29.45
C VAL A 69 -2.96 7.66 -28.07
N ILE A 70 -3.12 8.98 -28.01
CA ILE A 70 -3.27 9.74 -26.76
C ILE A 70 -4.49 9.25 -25.96
N ALA A 71 -5.63 9.05 -26.64
CA ALA A 71 -6.83 8.51 -26.02
C ALA A 71 -6.62 7.08 -25.48
N GLY A 72 -5.87 6.24 -26.23
CA GLY A 72 -5.48 4.90 -25.80
C GLY A 72 -4.60 4.91 -24.56
N VAL A 73 -3.61 5.80 -24.50
CA VAL A 73 -2.74 6.00 -23.33
C VAL A 73 -3.56 6.41 -22.11
N ALA A 74 -4.39 7.45 -22.22
CA ALA A 74 -5.26 7.90 -21.13
C ALA A 74 -6.15 6.77 -20.58
N LYS A 75 -6.76 5.99 -21.48
CA LYS A 75 -7.61 4.84 -21.09
C LYS A 75 -6.80 3.75 -20.36
N THR A 76 -5.58 3.49 -20.81
CA THR A 76 -4.71 2.46 -20.23
C THR A 76 -4.31 2.84 -18.81
N MET A 77 -3.90 4.08 -18.58
CA MET A 77 -3.55 4.59 -17.25
C MET A 77 -4.69 4.44 -16.24
N VAL A 78 -5.92 4.78 -16.65
CA VAL A 78 -7.11 4.60 -15.80
C VAL A 78 -7.35 3.13 -15.47
N THR A 79 -7.21 2.25 -16.48
CA THR A 79 -7.40 0.80 -16.28
C THR A 79 -6.34 0.22 -15.36
N GLU A 80 -5.07 0.65 -15.50
CA GLU A 80 -3.97 0.25 -14.62
C GLU A 80 -4.20 0.72 -13.18
N ALA A 81 -4.69 1.95 -12.99
CA ALA A 81 -5.04 2.46 -11.67
C ALA A 81 -6.14 1.62 -10.99
N PHE A 82 -7.20 1.25 -11.73
CA PHE A 82 -8.25 0.37 -11.21
C PHE A 82 -7.74 -1.03 -10.91
N ASN A 83 -6.91 -1.61 -11.79
CA ASN A 83 -6.30 -2.92 -11.54
C ASN A 83 -5.42 -2.90 -10.28
N LEU A 84 -4.67 -1.81 -10.05
CA LEU A 84 -3.89 -1.64 -8.82
C LEU A 84 -4.81 -1.57 -7.60
N ALA A 85 -5.89 -0.78 -7.66
CA ALA A 85 -6.87 -0.69 -6.57
C ALA A 85 -7.50 -2.05 -6.25
N ASP A 86 -7.92 -2.80 -7.27
CA ASP A 86 -8.45 -4.16 -7.14
C ASP A 86 -7.42 -5.11 -6.51
N ASP A 87 -6.14 -4.96 -6.86
CA ASP A 87 -5.06 -5.75 -6.27
C ASP A 87 -4.89 -5.46 -4.77
N ILE A 88 -4.95 -4.20 -4.35
CA ILE A 88 -4.90 -3.82 -2.93
C ILE A 88 -6.11 -4.41 -2.17
N LEU A 89 -7.32 -4.30 -2.73
CA LEU A 89 -8.53 -4.87 -2.11
C LEU A 89 -8.42 -6.40 -1.98
N ARG A 90 -7.94 -7.07 -3.04
CA ARG A 90 -7.69 -8.51 -3.05
C ARG A 90 -6.67 -8.91 -2.00
N GLN A 91 -5.60 -8.14 -1.84
CA GLN A 91 -4.57 -8.39 -0.83
C GLN A 91 -5.12 -8.20 0.59
N GLY A 92 -5.99 -7.21 0.83
CA GLY A 92 -6.67 -7.02 2.11
C GLY A 92 -7.50 -8.22 2.55
N VAL A 93 -8.33 -8.75 1.65
CA VAL A 93 -9.15 -9.93 1.94
C VAL A 93 -8.28 -11.18 2.16
N ARG A 94 -7.29 -11.41 1.29
CA ARG A 94 -6.36 -12.55 1.45
C ARG A 94 -5.56 -12.47 2.74
N GLY A 95 -5.08 -11.28 3.09
CA GLY A 95 -4.25 -11.06 4.28
C GLY A 95 -4.89 -11.56 5.57
N ILE A 96 -6.22 -11.44 5.70
CA ILE A 96 -6.97 -11.92 6.86
C ILE A 96 -7.47 -13.34 6.64
N SER A 97 -7.96 -13.66 5.44
CA SER A 97 -8.48 -14.98 5.14
C SER A 97 -7.41 -16.07 5.29
N ASP A 98 -6.20 -15.81 4.79
CA ASP A 98 -5.11 -16.80 4.78
C ASP A 98 -4.66 -17.15 6.21
N ILE A 99 -4.70 -16.18 7.15
CA ILE A 99 -4.43 -16.44 8.56
C ILE A 99 -5.40 -17.47 9.15
N ILE A 100 -6.68 -17.41 8.72
CA ILE A 100 -7.74 -18.27 9.27
C ILE A 100 -7.76 -19.63 8.57
N THR A 101 -7.53 -19.66 7.25
CA THR A 101 -7.78 -20.84 6.42
C THR A 101 -6.52 -21.63 6.06
N ILE A 102 -5.34 -21.02 6.12
CA ILE A 102 -4.08 -21.64 5.71
C ILE A 102 -3.15 -21.77 6.92
N PRO A 103 -2.92 -22.99 7.43
CA PRO A 103 -2.00 -23.21 8.54
C PRO A 103 -0.58 -22.78 8.19
N GLY A 104 -0.03 -21.84 8.95
CA GLY A 104 1.37 -21.40 8.85
C GLY A 104 2.28 -22.00 9.93
N LEU A 105 3.56 -21.63 9.91
CA LEU A 105 4.53 -21.96 10.97
C LEU A 105 4.09 -21.39 12.34
N VAL A 106 3.48 -20.22 12.31
CA VAL A 106 2.85 -19.56 13.45
C VAL A 106 1.43 -19.26 13.04
N ASN A 107 0.47 -20.03 13.56
CA ASN A 107 -0.93 -19.87 13.22
C ASN A 107 -1.63 -18.97 14.24
N VAL A 108 -2.59 -18.18 13.77
CA VAL A 108 -3.49 -17.38 14.59
C VAL A 108 -4.90 -17.86 14.31
N ASP A 109 -5.77 -17.90 15.32
CA ASP A 109 -7.15 -18.36 15.13
C ASP A 109 -8.11 -17.19 14.86
N PHE A 110 -9.36 -17.53 14.52
CA PHE A 110 -10.38 -16.53 14.25
C PHE A 110 -10.73 -15.67 15.47
N ALA A 111 -10.65 -16.21 16.69
CA ALA A 111 -10.97 -15.48 17.91
C ALA A 111 -9.94 -14.37 18.18
N ASP A 112 -8.66 -14.67 17.94
CA ASP A 112 -7.55 -13.71 18.05
C ASP A 112 -7.70 -12.57 17.03
N VAL A 113 -7.93 -12.89 15.75
CA VAL A 113 -8.17 -11.88 14.71
C VAL A 113 -9.41 -11.04 15.04
N ARG A 114 -10.51 -11.69 15.42
CA ARG A 114 -11.75 -11.00 15.81
C ARG A 114 -11.52 -10.09 17.01
N ALA A 115 -10.71 -10.48 17.99
CA ALA A 115 -10.45 -9.67 19.17
C ALA A 115 -9.70 -8.37 18.83
N ILE A 116 -8.78 -8.43 17.86
CA ILE A 116 -8.04 -7.25 17.38
C ILE A 116 -8.94 -6.35 16.53
N MET A 117 -9.76 -6.94 15.66
CA MET A 117 -10.60 -6.19 14.72
C MET A 117 -11.92 -5.68 15.32
N ALA A 118 -12.42 -6.31 16.39
CA ALA A 118 -13.67 -5.91 17.03
C ALA A 118 -13.54 -4.53 17.65
N ASN A 119 -14.33 -3.57 17.15
CA ASN A 119 -14.31 -2.17 17.56
C ASN A 119 -13.00 -1.40 17.23
N ALA A 120 -12.20 -1.89 16.29
CA ALA A 120 -10.97 -1.21 15.87
C ALA A 120 -11.24 0.15 15.19
N GLY A 121 -12.44 0.36 14.64
CA GLY A 121 -12.77 1.57 13.88
C GLY A 121 -12.14 1.54 12.50
N SER A 122 -11.55 2.66 12.06
CA SER A 122 -10.84 2.73 10.79
C SER A 122 -9.55 1.91 10.83
N SER A 123 -9.35 1.05 9.83
CA SER A 123 -8.12 0.27 9.65
C SER A 123 -7.31 0.79 8.47
N LEU A 124 -6.00 0.61 8.55
CA LEU A 124 -5.09 0.82 7.42
C LEU A 124 -4.36 -0.48 7.09
N MET A 125 -3.83 -0.56 5.87
CA MET A 125 -3.12 -1.74 5.39
C MET A 125 -1.79 -1.31 4.79
N GLY A 126 -0.71 -1.94 5.23
CA GLY A 126 0.61 -1.80 4.61
C GLY A 126 1.03 -3.13 4.01
N ILE A 127 1.63 -3.10 2.83
CA ILE A 127 1.99 -4.30 2.08
C ILE A 127 3.42 -4.14 1.60
N GLY A 128 4.23 -5.18 1.81
CA GLY A 128 5.61 -5.20 1.40
C GLY A 128 6.01 -6.57 0.89
N THR A 129 6.66 -6.59 -0.27
CA THR A 129 7.22 -7.79 -0.89
C THR A 129 8.71 -7.59 -1.10
N ALA A 130 9.49 -8.64 -0.88
CA ALA A 130 10.92 -8.63 -1.19
C ALA A 130 11.42 -10.05 -1.48
N THR A 131 12.60 -10.12 -2.09
CA THR A 131 13.29 -11.37 -2.45
C THR A 131 14.77 -11.27 -2.07
N GLY A 132 15.49 -12.40 -2.13
CA GLY A 132 16.92 -12.44 -1.78
C GLY A 132 17.18 -12.67 -0.28
N LYS A 133 18.43 -12.43 0.14
CA LYS A 133 18.95 -12.82 1.47
C LYS A 133 18.33 -12.02 2.62
N THR A 134 17.90 -10.79 2.36
CA THR A 134 17.30 -9.87 3.34
C THR A 134 15.79 -9.74 3.16
N ARG A 135 15.16 -10.64 2.37
CA ARG A 135 13.74 -10.54 1.97
C ARG A 135 12.79 -10.30 3.14
N ALA A 136 13.00 -10.95 4.29
CA ALA A 136 12.13 -10.77 5.44
C ALA A 136 12.16 -9.34 5.98
N ARG A 137 13.38 -8.81 6.22
CA ARG A 137 13.58 -7.45 6.70
C ARG A 137 13.04 -6.42 5.71
N ASP A 138 13.36 -6.59 4.44
CA ASP A 138 13.02 -5.61 3.41
C ASP A 138 11.51 -5.61 3.12
N ALA A 139 10.85 -6.78 3.11
CA ALA A 139 9.40 -6.88 3.00
C ALA A 139 8.71 -6.19 4.18
N ALA A 140 9.20 -6.40 5.41
CA ALA A 140 8.66 -5.75 6.61
C ALA A 140 8.80 -4.22 6.56
N LEU A 141 9.98 -3.72 6.13
CA LEU A 141 10.22 -2.28 5.97
C LEU A 141 9.35 -1.66 4.88
N ASN A 142 9.21 -2.33 3.73
CA ASN A 142 8.34 -1.88 2.65
C ASN A 142 6.87 -1.82 3.09
N ALA A 143 6.42 -2.75 3.94
CA ALA A 143 5.06 -2.76 4.45
C ALA A 143 4.77 -1.56 5.37
N ILE A 144 5.68 -1.23 6.30
CA ILE A 144 5.50 -0.09 7.23
C ILE A 144 5.71 1.28 6.57
N GLN A 145 6.50 1.32 5.48
CA GLN A 145 6.72 2.52 4.67
C GLN A 145 5.72 2.65 3.52
N SER A 146 4.71 1.78 3.47
CA SER A 146 3.71 1.78 2.41
C SER A 146 2.93 3.11 2.39
N PRO A 147 2.70 3.72 1.20
CA PRO A 147 1.84 4.89 1.06
C PRO A 147 0.40 4.66 1.53
N LEU A 148 -0.02 3.41 1.69
CA LEU A 148 -1.34 3.03 2.20
C LEU A 148 -1.49 3.22 3.72
N LEU A 149 -0.42 3.60 4.42
CA LEU A 149 -0.37 3.85 5.86
C LEU A 149 -0.28 5.35 6.20
N ASP A 150 -1.27 6.15 5.82
CA ASP A 150 -1.26 7.63 5.95
C ASP A 150 -0.93 8.18 7.35
N ILE A 151 -1.38 7.50 8.42
CA ILE A 151 -1.11 7.91 9.82
C ILE A 151 0.00 7.09 10.49
N GLY A 152 0.67 6.21 9.75
CA GLY A 152 1.66 5.26 10.25
C GLY A 152 1.09 4.20 11.20
N ILE A 153 1.97 3.37 11.72
CA ILE A 153 1.61 2.26 12.64
C ILE A 153 1.68 2.64 14.13
N GLU A 154 2.27 3.79 14.46
CA GLU A 154 2.58 4.19 15.84
C GLU A 154 1.33 4.40 16.71
N ARG A 155 0.22 4.79 16.08
CA ARG A 155 -1.07 5.04 16.76
C ARG A 155 -2.02 3.85 16.69
N ALA A 156 -1.62 2.73 16.09
CA ALA A 156 -2.49 1.57 15.94
C ALA A 156 -2.73 0.92 17.31
N THR A 157 -4.00 0.78 17.71
CA THR A 157 -4.39 0.09 18.95
C THR A 157 -4.34 -1.44 18.82
N GLY A 158 -4.30 -1.94 17.59
CA GLY A 158 -4.22 -3.35 17.27
C GLY A 158 -3.66 -3.54 15.86
N ILE A 159 -2.85 -4.57 15.67
CA ILE A 159 -2.17 -4.84 14.41
C ILE A 159 -2.32 -6.33 14.10
N VAL A 160 -2.81 -6.60 12.90
CA VAL A 160 -2.80 -7.94 12.32
C VAL A 160 -1.63 -8.00 11.34
N TRP A 161 -0.69 -8.91 11.59
CA TRP A 161 0.53 -9.03 10.79
C TRP A 161 0.57 -10.41 10.12
N ASN A 162 0.34 -10.44 8.80
CA ASN A 162 0.42 -11.67 8.02
C ASN A 162 1.77 -11.76 7.31
N ILE A 163 2.44 -12.91 7.42
CA ILE A 163 3.70 -13.19 6.71
C ILE A 163 3.48 -14.41 5.83
N THR A 164 3.62 -14.22 4.52
CA THR A 164 3.50 -15.29 3.54
C THR A 164 4.85 -15.49 2.84
N GLY A 165 5.27 -16.74 2.74
CA GLY A 165 6.51 -17.13 2.07
C GLY A 165 6.41 -18.53 1.48
N GLY A 166 7.43 -18.93 0.74
CA GLY A 166 7.54 -20.29 0.21
C GLY A 166 7.77 -21.33 1.31
N SER A 167 7.90 -22.61 0.91
CA SER A 167 8.25 -23.70 1.82
C SER A 167 9.61 -23.55 2.50
N ASP A 168 10.44 -22.63 2.01
CA ASP A 168 11.75 -22.25 2.52
C ASP A 168 11.70 -21.12 3.57
N LEU A 169 10.52 -20.59 3.89
CA LEU A 169 10.36 -19.57 4.94
C LEU A 169 10.74 -20.15 6.30
N THR A 170 11.62 -19.47 7.03
CA THR A 170 12.11 -19.93 8.34
C THR A 170 11.53 -19.11 9.50
N LEU A 171 11.49 -19.70 10.70
CA LEU A 171 11.15 -18.97 11.93
C LEU A 171 12.10 -17.80 12.22
N PHE A 172 13.37 -17.89 11.77
CA PHE A 172 14.33 -16.80 11.90
C PHE A 172 13.91 -15.59 11.05
N GLU A 173 13.47 -15.81 9.81
CA GLU A 173 12.92 -14.77 8.95
C GLU A 173 11.65 -14.13 9.54
N VAL A 174 10.75 -14.94 10.10
CA VAL A 174 9.55 -14.46 10.82
C VAL A 174 9.93 -13.59 12.02
N SER A 175 10.95 -13.97 12.78
CA SER A 175 11.46 -13.15 13.89
C SER A 175 12.05 -11.83 13.42
N ILE A 176 12.80 -11.85 12.31
CA ILE A 176 13.37 -10.64 11.70
C ILE A 176 12.27 -9.67 11.30
N THR A 177 11.16 -10.13 10.71
CA THR A 177 10.08 -9.21 10.32
C THR A 177 9.52 -8.46 11.52
N LEU A 178 9.32 -9.15 12.65
CA LEU A 178 8.78 -8.53 13.88
C LEU A 178 9.77 -7.55 14.53
N ILE A 179 11.07 -7.83 14.42
CA ILE A 179 12.11 -6.93 14.91
C ILE A 179 12.23 -5.69 14.02
N ALA A 180 12.18 -5.87 12.70
CA ALA A 180 12.35 -4.80 11.72
C ALA A 180 11.24 -3.75 11.77
N THR A 181 10.01 -4.17 12.12
CA THR A 181 8.87 -3.26 12.31
C THR A 181 8.88 -2.53 13.64
N GLY A 182 9.76 -2.94 14.58
CA GLY A 182 9.79 -2.38 15.92
C GLY A 182 8.70 -2.92 16.86
N PHE A 183 8.02 -4.02 16.52
CA PHE A 183 6.98 -4.62 17.38
C PHE A 183 7.51 -5.33 18.63
N LYS A 184 8.82 -5.28 18.90
CA LYS A 184 9.33 -5.71 20.20
C LYS A 184 8.80 -4.77 21.29
N ARG A 185 7.74 -5.24 21.95
CA ARG A 185 7.33 -4.80 23.28
C ARG A 185 8.60 -4.65 24.12
N GLN A 186 8.80 -3.45 24.68
CA GLN A 186 9.82 -3.22 25.69
C GLN A 186 9.50 -4.08 26.91
N GLU A 187 9.96 -5.32 26.93
CA GLU A 187 10.17 -6.08 28.16
C GLU A 187 11.67 -6.22 28.35
N GLU A 188 12.32 -5.11 28.71
CA GLU A 188 13.63 -5.07 29.37
C GLU A 188 13.97 -3.61 29.73
N ASN A 189 13.23 -3.03 30.68
CA ASN A 189 13.72 -1.86 31.42
C ASN A 189 13.19 -1.77 32.86
N GLU A 190 12.88 -2.91 33.49
CA GLU A 190 12.81 -3.01 34.96
C GLU A 190 13.98 -3.87 35.45
N GLY A 191 15.16 -3.25 35.46
CA GLY A 191 16.40 -3.88 35.88
C GLY A 191 17.37 -2.87 36.49
N ARG A 192 16.91 -2.05 37.44
CA ARG A 192 17.81 -1.33 38.36
C ARG A 192 17.28 -1.45 39.78
N PRO A 193 18.02 -2.04 40.73
CA PRO A 193 17.66 -1.95 42.14
C PRO A 193 18.06 -0.55 42.62
N LEU A 194 17.08 0.33 42.81
CA LEU A 194 17.30 1.58 43.52
C LEU A 194 16.83 1.42 44.97
N GLN A 195 17.72 1.85 45.85
CA GLN A 195 17.79 1.56 47.27
C GLN A 195 16.55 2.04 48.03
N ALA A 196 16.18 1.27 49.04
CA ALA A 196 15.20 1.64 50.04
C ALA A 196 15.61 2.94 50.76
N SER A 197 14.82 4.00 50.62
CA SER A 197 14.60 4.98 51.68
C SER A 197 13.39 5.86 51.39
N GLN A 198 12.56 6.02 52.42
CA GLN A 198 11.57 7.08 52.63
C GLN A 198 10.18 6.92 51.96
N LEU A 199 9.26 6.37 52.76
CA LEU A 199 7.81 6.56 52.63
C LEU A 199 7.40 7.91 53.22
N SER A 200 6.48 8.63 52.55
CA SER A 200 5.56 9.59 53.15
C SER A 200 4.23 9.56 52.37
N PRO A 201 3.06 9.75 53.02
CA PRO A 201 1.77 9.29 52.51
C PRO A 201 0.98 10.41 51.80
N GLY A 202 0.37 10.07 50.65
CA GLY A 202 -0.54 10.96 49.94
C GLY A 202 -0.98 10.39 48.59
N ASP A 203 -2.06 9.61 48.63
CA ASP A 203 -3.04 9.26 47.59
C ASP A 203 -2.63 9.23 46.10
N VAL A 204 -2.69 8.04 45.47
CA VAL A 204 -3.82 7.64 44.59
C VAL A 204 -3.90 6.11 44.53
N THR A 205 -5.07 5.57 44.86
CA THR A 205 -5.41 4.15 44.78
C THR A 205 -5.42 3.67 43.32
N PHE A 206 -4.50 2.78 42.94
CA PHE A 206 -4.70 1.89 41.80
C PHE A 206 -4.70 0.43 42.28
N GLY A 207 -5.90 -0.13 42.32
CA GLY A 207 -6.18 -1.49 42.73
C GLY A 207 -5.49 -2.49 41.83
N ILE A 208 -4.51 -3.18 42.43
CA ILE A 208 -3.93 -4.42 41.93
C ILE A 208 -5.04 -5.48 41.96
N ASN A 209 -5.57 -5.88 40.80
CA ASN A 209 -6.35 -7.12 40.74
C ASN A 209 -5.40 -8.30 40.46
N ARG A 210 -4.88 -8.87 41.55
CA ARG A 210 -4.29 -10.21 41.56
C ARG A 210 -5.36 -11.22 41.97
N ARG A 211 -5.65 -12.13 41.01
CA ARG A 211 -6.04 -13.56 41.19
C ARG A 211 -7.47 -13.83 41.74
N PRO A 212 -8.05 -15.06 41.62
CA PRO A 212 -7.40 -16.36 41.41
C PRO A 212 -8.12 -17.37 40.47
N SER A 213 -7.41 -18.47 40.24
CA SER A 213 -7.91 -19.74 39.74
C SER A 213 -9.19 -20.18 40.47
N PHE A 214 -10.30 -20.37 39.73
CA PHE A 214 -11.40 -21.23 40.18
C PHE A 214 -11.97 -22.01 38.98
N TYR A 215 -11.49 -23.24 38.86
CA TYR A 215 -12.02 -24.26 37.98
C TYR A 215 -13.20 -24.94 38.71
N ARG A 216 -14.46 -24.64 38.37
CA ARG A 216 -15.58 -25.59 38.59
C ARG A 216 -16.88 -25.27 37.83
N ARG A 217 -17.09 -26.10 36.81
CA ARG A 217 -18.30 -26.90 36.48
C ARG A 217 -19.57 -26.25 35.87
N ARG A 218 -19.98 -26.95 34.81
CA ARG A 218 -21.34 -27.29 34.31
C ARG A 218 -22.05 -26.24 33.46
N PHE A 219 -22.22 -26.58 32.17
CA PHE A 219 -23.54 -26.91 31.64
C PHE A 219 -23.42 -28.13 30.70
N CYS A 220 -23.99 -29.23 31.16
CA CYS A 220 -24.52 -30.31 30.33
C CYS A 220 -26.05 -30.13 30.48
N GLY A 221 -26.78 -30.07 29.37
CA GLY A 221 -28.22 -29.80 29.37
C GLY A 221 -28.70 -29.40 27.99
N ASP A 222 -29.03 -30.43 27.21
CA ASP A 222 -30.19 -30.56 26.32
C ASP A 222 -30.37 -29.56 25.17
N SER A 223 -30.09 -30.06 23.97
CA SER A 223 -31.07 -30.20 22.86
C SER A 223 -30.58 -31.27 21.89
#